data_AF-A0A095DF86-F1
#
_entry.id   AF-A0A095DF86-F1
#
_cell.length_a   1.000
_cell.length_b   1.000
_cell.length_c   1.000
_cell.angle_alpha   90.00
_cell.angle_beta   90.00
_cell.angle_gamma   90.00
#
_symmetry.space_group_name_H-M   'P 1'
#
loop_
_entity.id
_entity.type
_entity.pdbx_description
1 polymer ?
#
loop_
_entity_poly.entity_id
_entity_poly.type
_entity_poly.pdbx_seq_one_letter_code
_entity_poly.pdbx_strand_id
1 'polypeptide(L)'
;MRNFTTLAMIGLLAACNPAAEKAPVDADPAPPPVPEAKNDGPNTATTAVSLDGEGLRFVDKTSGKASLLAFGVPRAQAETALANVAGKEDDRSTNAECGAGAMEFTRYDAMTLNFQDGKFAGWFLGNEPGADSYSTMSGIAVGTTRGKAAESVTIVDIEDSTLGEEFSIGTGDKVIGGMFAAPGDAAKIDALFAGANCFFR
;
A
#
# COMPACT_ATOMS: atom_id res chain seq x y z
N MET A 1 -39.50 41.67 -67.75
CA MET A 1 -38.97 40.91 -68.90
C MET A 1 -38.61 39.49 -68.44
N ARG A 2 -39.18 38.50 -69.14
CA ARG A 2 -38.73 37.10 -69.32
C ARG A 2 -38.61 36.16 -68.09
N ASN A 3 -39.67 35.35 -67.99
CA ASN A 3 -39.83 33.96 -67.52
C ASN A 3 -38.59 33.06 -67.55
N PHE A 4 -38.53 32.07 -66.65
CA PHE A 4 -38.57 30.60 -66.90
C PHE A 4 -38.42 29.89 -65.51
N THR A 5 -39.43 29.21 -64.93
CA THR A 5 -39.92 27.82 -65.18
C THR A 5 -39.29 26.77 -64.24
N THR A 6 -40.12 26.21 -63.33
CA THR A 6 -40.06 24.86 -62.67
C THR A 6 -38.81 24.52 -61.84
N LEU A 7 -38.82 23.67 -60.81
CA LEU A 7 -39.62 22.48 -60.52
C LEU A 7 -39.60 22.23 -59.00
N ALA A 8 -40.72 21.80 -58.45
CA ALA A 8 -40.85 21.34 -57.07
C ALA A 8 -40.15 19.99 -56.86
N MET A 9 -39.49 19.82 -55.72
CA MET A 9 -39.27 18.49 -55.13
C MET A 9 -39.37 18.60 -53.60
N ILE A 10 -40.46 18.07 -53.07
CA ILE A 10 -40.73 17.90 -51.65
C ILE A 10 -40.01 16.61 -51.22
N GLY A 11 -38.96 16.74 -50.43
CA GLY A 11 -38.30 15.63 -49.75
C GLY A 11 -38.67 15.64 -48.27
N LEU A 12 -39.54 14.73 -47.84
CA LEU A 12 -39.75 14.43 -46.43
C LEU A 12 -38.46 13.79 -45.88
N LEU A 13 -37.72 14.51 -45.05
CA LEU A 13 -36.70 13.92 -44.18
C LEU A 13 -37.32 13.68 -42.80
N ALA A 14 -37.70 12.42 -42.59
CA ALA A 14 -38.07 11.88 -41.31
C ALA A 14 -36.93 12.07 -40.30
N ALA A 15 -37.29 12.58 -39.12
CA ALA A 15 -36.43 12.67 -37.96
C ALA A 15 -36.06 11.27 -37.46
N CYS A 16 -34.76 10.97 -37.41
CA CYS A 16 -34.21 9.87 -36.62
C CYS A 16 -32.99 10.39 -35.86
N ASN A 17 -33.21 10.66 -34.57
CA ASN A 17 -32.19 10.96 -33.59
C ASN A 17 -31.55 9.62 -33.15
N PRO A 18 -30.24 9.38 -33.35
CA PRO A 18 -29.62 8.20 -32.79
C PRO A 18 -29.35 8.46 -31.30
N ALA A 19 -30.16 7.85 -30.45
CA ALA A 19 -29.84 7.69 -29.04
C ALA A 19 -28.59 6.82 -28.95
N ALA A 20 -27.51 7.37 -28.38
CA ALA A 20 -26.29 6.63 -28.10
C ALA A 20 -26.60 5.61 -26.99
N GLU A 21 -26.77 4.36 -27.38
CA GLU A 21 -26.88 3.22 -26.47
C GLU A 21 -25.52 3.05 -25.77
N LYS A 22 -25.47 3.31 -24.47
CA LYS A 22 -24.27 3.06 -23.65
C LYS A 22 -24.05 1.55 -23.58
N ALA A 23 -22.93 1.10 -24.10
CA ALA A 23 -22.43 -0.25 -23.91
C ALA A 23 -22.29 -0.56 -22.40
N PRO A 24 -22.54 -1.80 -21.96
CA PRO A 24 -22.31 -2.21 -20.58
C PRO A 24 -20.81 -2.09 -20.28
N VAL A 25 -20.49 -1.38 -19.21
CA VAL A 25 -19.14 -1.34 -18.66
C VAL A 25 -18.93 -2.69 -17.98
N ASP A 26 -17.93 -3.45 -18.44
CA ASP A 26 -17.50 -4.69 -17.78
C ASP A 26 -17.24 -4.39 -16.31
N ALA A 27 -17.88 -5.17 -15.43
CA ALA A 27 -17.70 -5.06 -13.99
C ALA A 27 -16.27 -5.50 -13.64
N ASP A 28 -15.56 -4.66 -12.90
CA ASP A 28 -14.25 -5.00 -12.33
C ASP A 28 -14.35 -6.30 -11.51
N PRO A 29 -13.31 -7.15 -11.52
CA PRO A 29 -13.27 -8.36 -10.69
C PRO A 29 -13.46 -8.00 -9.22
N ALA A 30 -14.38 -8.71 -8.55
CA ALA A 30 -14.61 -8.53 -7.12
C ALA A 30 -13.32 -8.81 -6.32
N PRO A 31 -12.95 -7.95 -5.36
CA PRO A 31 -11.77 -8.16 -4.54
C PRO A 31 -11.89 -9.47 -3.75
N PRO A 32 -10.76 -10.16 -3.47
CA PRO A 32 -10.77 -11.38 -2.68
C PRO A 32 -11.37 -11.13 -1.29
N PRO A 33 -12.05 -12.13 -0.68
CA PRO A 33 -12.69 -11.97 0.61
C PRO A 33 -11.66 -11.58 1.68
N VAL A 34 -11.88 -10.42 2.27
CA VAL A 34 -11.13 -9.94 3.44
C VAL A 34 -11.73 -10.62 4.67
N PRO A 35 -10.92 -11.14 5.61
CA PRO A 35 -11.41 -11.61 6.89
C PRO A 35 -12.25 -10.53 7.60
N GLU A 36 -13.23 -10.93 8.43
CA GLU A 36 -13.99 -9.98 9.26
C GLU A 36 -13.16 -9.46 10.44
N ALA A 37 -13.39 -8.20 10.83
CA ALA A 37 -12.79 -7.58 12.00
C ALA A 37 -13.25 -8.25 13.28
N LYS A 38 -12.30 -8.81 14.05
CA LYS A 38 -12.56 -9.21 15.43
C LYS A 38 -12.20 -8.03 16.34
N ASN A 39 -13.09 -7.69 17.27
CA ASN A 39 -12.89 -6.65 18.29
C ASN A 39 -11.94 -7.08 19.43
N ASP A 40 -11.20 -8.15 19.21
CA ASP A 40 -10.22 -8.66 20.15
C ASP A 40 -8.93 -7.87 19.89
N GLY A 41 -8.42 -7.14 20.89
CA GLY A 41 -7.22 -6.30 20.72
C GLY A 41 -6.02 -7.08 20.14
N PRO A 42 -4.95 -6.38 19.69
CA PRO A 42 -3.85 -6.98 18.91
C PRO A 42 -3.21 -8.24 19.52
N ASN A 43 -3.20 -8.35 20.86
CA ASN A 43 -2.66 -9.51 21.59
C ASN A 43 -3.50 -10.80 21.51
N THR A 44 -4.77 -10.70 21.12
CA THR A 44 -5.70 -11.84 21.00
C THR A 44 -5.94 -12.25 19.55
N ALA A 45 -5.37 -11.52 18.58
CA ALA A 45 -5.50 -11.84 17.17
C ALA A 45 -4.86 -13.20 16.85
N THR A 46 -5.65 -14.11 16.26
CA THR A 46 -5.18 -15.40 15.70
C THR A 46 -4.35 -15.21 14.43
N THR A 47 -4.22 -13.97 13.96
CA THR A 47 -3.49 -13.58 12.75
C THR A 47 -2.32 -12.68 13.14
N ALA A 48 -1.15 -12.95 12.58
CA ALA A 48 0.02 -12.07 12.64
C ALA A 48 0.14 -11.28 11.34
N VAL A 49 0.71 -10.09 11.40
CA VAL A 49 1.08 -9.31 10.21
C VAL A 49 2.58 -9.40 9.99
N SER A 50 2.97 -9.76 8.78
CA SER A 50 4.36 -9.80 8.37
C SER A 50 4.66 -8.77 7.28
N LEU A 51 5.81 -8.11 7.43
CA LEU A 51 6.31 -7.06 6.55
C LEU A 51 6.84 -7.69 5.25
N ASP A 52 6.36 -7.19 4.10
CA ASP A 52 6.73 -7.70 2.78
C ASP A 52 6.97 -6.54 1.79
N GLY A 53 7.93 -6.71 0.88
CA GLY A 53 8.26 -5.71 -0.14
C GLY A 53 7.13 -5.47 -1.15
N GLU A 54 6.11 -6.32 -1.19
CA GLU A 54 4.95 -6.21 -2.07
C GLU A 54 3.66 -5.75 -1.35
N GLY A 55 3.71 -5.53 -0.03
CA GLY A 55 2.54 -5.19 0.78
C GLY A 55 2.63 -5.72 2.21
N LEU A 56 1.52 -6.27 2.73
CA LEU A 56 1.49 -6.90 4.06
C LEU A 56 1.01 -8.33 3.96
N ARG A 57 1.67 -9.25 4.66
CA ARG A 57 1.23 -10.64 4.75
C ARG A 57 0.46 -10.88 6.03
N PHE A 58 -0.71 -11.49 5.92
CA PHE A 58 -1.51 -11.92 7.06
C PHE A 58 -1.33 -13.41 7.25
N VAL A 59 -0.77 -13.81 8.39
CA VAL A 59 -0.40 -15.19 8.71
C VAL A 59 -1.31 -15.71 9.80
N ASP A 60 -2.09 -16.74 9.50
CA ASP A 60 -2.85 -17.47 10.51
C ASP A 60 -1.89 -18.22 11.44
N LYS A 61 -1.88 -17.86 12.73
CA LYS A 61 -0.94 -18.38 13.73
C LYS A 61 -1.14 -19.87 14.01
N THR A 62 -2.29 -20.44 13.67
CA THR A 62 -2.62 -21.86 13.93
C THR A 62 -2.16 -22.76 12.79
N SER A 63 -2.47 -22.35 11.56
CA SER A 63 -2.24 -23.14 10.35
C SER A 63 -0.98 -22.74 9.58
N GLY A 64 -0.39 -21.58 9.87
CA GLY A 64 0.75 -21.02 9.14
C GLY A 64 0.40 -20.52 7.74
N LYS A 65 -0.89 -20.54 7.35
CA LYS A 65 -1.31 -20.04 6.04
C LYS A 65 -1.12 -18.53 5.97
N ALA A 66 -0.51 -18.07 4.89
CA ALA A 66 -0.28 -16.65 4.63
C ALA A 66 -1.07 -16.18 3.41
N SER A 67 -1.67 -14.99 3.52
CA SER A 67 -2.25 -14.25 2.39
C SER A 67 -1.54 -12.90 2.23
N LEU A 68 -1.39 -12.44 0.99
CA LEU A 68 -0.80 -11.14 0.69
C LEU A 68 -1.90 -10.10 0.45
N LEU A 69 -1.89 -9.03 1.24
CA LEU A 69 -2.53 -7.77 0.91
C LEU A 69 -1.53 -6.97 0.07
N ALA A 70 -1.62 -7.11 -1.25
CA ALA A 70 -0.68 -6.50 -2.18
C ALA A 70 -0.89 -4.99 -2.29
N PHE A 71 0.16 -4.27 -2.68
CA PHE A 71 -0.01 -2.90 -3.16
C PHE A 71 -0.99 -2.82 -4.33
N GLY A 72 -1.67 -1.68 -4.46
CA GLY A 72 -2.69 -1.41 -5.47
C GLY A 72 -4.13 -1.72 -5.04
N VAL A 73 -4.34 -2.42 -3.91
CA VAL A 73 -5.71 -2.65 -3.39
C VAL A 73 -6.35 -1.34 -2.92
N PRO A 74 -7.70 -1.22 -2.95
CA PRO A 74 -8.38 -0.04 -2.44
C PRO A 74 -8.07 0.26 -0.96
N ARG A 75 -7.98 1.55 -0.60
CA ARG A 75 -7.72 2.02 0.76
C ARG A 75 -8.60 1.35 1.81
N ALA A 76 -9.91 1.32 1.58
CA ALA A 76 -10.86 0.72 2.50
C ALA A 76 -10.57 -0.77 2.75
N GLN A 77 -10.10 -1.51 1.72
CA GLN A 77 -9.73 -2.90 1.86
C GLN A 77 -8.50 -3.07 2.75
N ALA A 78 -7.48 -2.24 2.55
CA ALA A 78 -6.24 -2.30 3.33
C ALA A 78 -6.45 -1.89 4.79
N GLU A 79 -7.19 -0.80 5.03
CA GLU A 79 -7.55 -0.35 6.37
C GLU A 79 -8.38 -1.40 7.11
N THR A 80 -9.38 -1.99 6.46
CA THR A 80 -10.17 -3.08 7.06
C THR A 80 -9.27 -4.26 7.42
N ALA A 81 -8.43 -4.71 6.49
CA ALA A 81 -7.55 -5.85 6.72
C ALA A 81 -6.61 -5.63 7.92
N LEU A 82 -5.96 -4.47 8.00
CA LEU A 82 -5.08 -4.16 9.13
C LEU A 82 -5.86 -3.96 10.42
N ALA A 83 -7.02 -3.29 10.38
CA ALA A 83 -7.82 -3.03 11.57
C ALA A 83 -8.32 -4.32 12.26
N ASN A 84 -8.51 -5.40 11.50
CA ASN A 84 -8.84 -6.72 12.05
C ASN A 84 -7.76 -7.31 12.97
N VAL A 85 -6.53 -6.79 12.91
CA VAL A 85 -5.39 -7.25 13.68
C VAL A 85 -4.88 -6.16 14.63
N ALA A 86 -4.69 -4.94 14.12
CA ALA A 86 -4.16 -3.82 14.90
C ALA A 86 -5.24 -3.08 15.71
N GLY A 87 -6.52 -3.29 15.41
CA GLY A 87 -7.62 -2.54 16.01
C GLY A 87 -7.93 -1.26 15.24
N LYS A 88 -8.51 -0.28 15.92
CA LYS A 88 -8.93 0.98 15.28
C LYS A 88 -7.72 1.83 14.88
N GLU A 89 -7.82 2.58 13.79
CA GLU A 89 -6.82 3.58 13.43
C GLU A 89 -6.72 4.73 14.44
N ASP A 90 -5.51 5.25 14.61
CA ASP A 90 -5.22 6.41 15.47
C ASP A 90 -5.51 7.72 14.74
N ASP A 91 -5.08 7.82 13.49
CA ASP A 91 -5.14 9.04 12.70
C ASP A 91 -5.24 8.76 11.19
N ARG A 92 -5.78 9.75 10.46
CA ARG A 92 -5.74 9.83 9.00
C ARG A 92 -5.26 11.22 8.59
N SER A 93 -4.25 11.27 7.74
CA SER A 93 -3.66 12.53 7.27
C SER A 93 -3.38 12.50 5.77
N THR A 94 -2.99 13.65 5.21
CA THR A 94 -2.65 13.81 3.79
C THR A 94 -1.45 14.74 3.65
N ASN A 95 -0.65 14.55 2.60
CA ASN A 95 0.42 15.45 2.22
C ASN A 95 0.47 15.61 0.71
N ALA A 96 0.26 16.84 0.22
CA ALA A 96 0.28 17.17 -1.20
C ALA A 96 1.70 17.42 -1.76
N GLU A 97 2.70 17.55 -0.88
CA GLU A 97 4.06 17.96 -1.23
C GLU A 97 5.07 16.79 -1.21
N CYS A 98 4.58 15.54 -1.19
CA CYS A 98 5.46 14.38 -1.31
C CYS A 98 6.06 14.32 -2.71
N GLY A 99 7.36 13.98 -2.82
CA GLY A 99 8.04 13.84 -4.11
C GLY A 99 7.43 12.78 -5.03
N ALA A 100 6.71 11.81 -4.47
CA ALA A 100 5.96 10.79 -5.21
C ALA A 100 4.58 11.27 -5.73
N GLY A 101 4.19 12.52 -5.46
CA GLY A 101 2.84 13.05 -5.69
C GLY A 101 1.99 13.06 -4.41
N ALA A 102 0.77 13.60 -4.48
CA ALA A 102 -0.10 13.69 -3.30
C ALA A 102 -0.34 12.31 -2.66
N MET A 103 -0.16 12.23 -1.34
CA MET A 103 -0.31 11.00 -0.57
C MET A 103 -1.31 11.17 0.57
N GLU A 104 -1.94 10.06 0.94
CA GLU A 104 -2.78 9.94 2.12
C GLU A 104 -2.21 8.87 3.05
N PHE A 105 -2.46 9.00 4.34
CA PHE A 105 -1.91 8.12 5.37
C PHE A 105 -2.99 7.68 6.33
N THR A 106 -2.87 6.45 6.83
CA THR A 106 -3.66 5.94 7.96
C THR A 106 -2.73 5.25 8.94
N ARG A 107 -2.80 5.63 10.21
CA ARG A 107 -1.87 5.17 11.24
C ARG A 107 -2.54 4.23 12.24
N TYR A 108 -1.81 3.18 12.63
CA TYR A 108 -2.14 2.18 13.64
C TYR A 108 -0.91 1.92 14.50
N ASP A 109 -0.83 2.53 15.69
CA ASP A 109 0.36 2.53 16.53
C ASP A 109 1.60 2.93 15.69
N ALA A 110 2.66 2.11 15.69
CA ALA A 110 3.87 2.32 14.91
C ALA A 110 3.73 2.13 13.39
N MET A 111 2.64 1.50 12.92
CA MET A 111 2.41 1.19 11.51
C MET A 111 1.67 2.33 10.81
N THR A 112 2.21 2.80 9.70
CA THR A 112 1.53 3.75 8.80
C THR A 112 1.30 3.10 7.45
N LEU A 113 0.05 3.05 7.01
CA LEU A 113 -0.32 2.69 5.65
C LEU A 113 -0.30 3.95 4.78
N ASN A 114 0.37 3.86 3.63
CA ASN A 114 0.52 4.94 2.68
C ASN A 114 -0.38 4.67 1.47
N PHE A 115 -1.06 5.71 1.00
CA PHE A 115 -2.00 5.62 -0.11
C PHE A 115 -1.72 6.69 -1.17
N GLN A 116 -1.95 6.30 -2.43
CA GLN A 116 -1.97 7.19 -3.58
C GLN A 116 -3.14 6.80 -4.47
N ASP A 117 -3.87 7.78 -5.01
CA ASP A 117 -5.05 7.57 -5.86
C ASP A 117 -6.09 6.60 -5.23
N GLY A 118 -6.25 6.68 -3.90
CA GLY A 118 -7.16 5.81 -3.15
C GLY A 118 -6.71 4.34 -3.03
N LYS A 119 -5.46 4.02 -3.38
CA LYS A 119 -4.89 2.67 -3.35
C LYS A 119 -3.74 2.55 -2.37
N PHE A 120 -3.61 1.38 -1.75
CA PHE A 120 -2.50 1.04 -0.86
C PHE A 120 -1.19 1.01 -1.66
N ALA A 121 -0.29 1.96 -1.38
CA ALA A 121 0.89 2.21 -2.19
C ALA A 121 2.20 1.89 -1.46
N GLY A 122 2.16 1.82 -0.13
CA GLY A 122 3.34 1.57 0.69
C GLY A 122 2.99 1.46 2.16
N TRP A 123 3.97 1.07 2.97
CA TRP A 123 3.86 1.08 4.42
C TRP A 123 5.17 1.55 5.06
N PHE A 124 5.05 2.10 6.25
CA PHE A 124 6.15 2.52 7.10
C PHE A 124 5.93 1.98 8.53
N LEU A 125 6.98 1.45 9.14
CA LEU A 125 6.99 1.01 10.53
C LEU A 125 8.14 1.73 11.26
N GLY A 126 7.78 2.59 12.22
CA GLY A 126 8.74 3.32 13.04
C GLY A 126 9.05 2.64 14.38
N ASN A 127 10.12 3.06 15.05
CA ASN A 127 10.48 2.63 16.40
C ASN A 127 9.65 3.33 17.48
N GLU A 128 8.38 2.94 17.55
CA GLU A 128 7.38 3.45 18.47
C GLU A 128 6.63 2.28 19.12
N PRO A 129 5.83 2.50 20.19
CA PRO A 129 4.99 1.44 20.76
C PRO A 129 4.17 0.72 19.69
N GLY A 130 4.07 -0.61 19.78
CA GLY A 130 3.38 -1.47 18.82
C GLY A 130 4.25 -2.01 17.70
N ALA A 131 5.49 -1.51 17.52
CA ALA A 131 6.39 -1.99 16.46
C ALA A 131 6.81 -3.47 16.62
N ASP A 132 6.83 -3.97 17.85
CA ASP A 132 7.14 -5.35 18.21
C ASP A 132 6.09 -6.38 17.71
N SER A 133 4.93 -5.91 17.28
CA SER A 133 3.89 -6.74 16.68
C SER A 133 4.17 -7.14 15.23
N TYR A 134 5.22 -6.57 14.62
CA TYR A 134 5.52 -6.72 13.19
C TYR A 134 6.94 -7.24 12.96
N SER A 135 7.09 -8.13 12.00
CA SER A 135 8.39 -8.59 11.49
C SER A 135 8.27 -9.11 10.06
N THR A 136 9.37 -9.20 9.33
CA THR A 136 9.40 -9.95 8.07
C THR A 136 9.21 -11.45 8.33
N MET A 137 8.92 -12.22 7.29
CA MET A 137 8.86 -13.69 7.40
C MET A 137 10.21 -14.31 7.82
N SER A 138 11.32 -13.59 7.64
CA SER A 138 12.66 -13.97 8.09
C SER A 138 12.98 -13.47 9.51
N GLY A 139 12.01 -12.86 10.20
CA GLY A 139 12.16 -12.40 11.59
C GLY A 139 12.90 -11.08 11.74
N ILE A 140 13.05 -10.29 10.68
CA ILE A 140 13.63 -8.95 10.76
C ILE A 140 12.57 -7.98 11.27
N ALA A 141 12.87 -7.28 12.35
CA ALA A 141 11.97 -6.33 12.99
C ALA A 141 12.71 -5.06 13.41
N VAL A 142 11.96 -4.03 13.77
CA VAL A 142 12.52 -2.90 14.52
C VAL A 142 13.21 -3.43 15.78
N GLY A 143 14.40 -2.93 16.08
CA GLY A 143 15.24 -3.38 17.18
C GLY A 143 16.18 -4.55 16.88
N THR A 144 16.01 -5.27 15.76
CA THR A 144 17.00 -6.27 15.30
C THR A 144 18.32 -5.57 14.99
N THR A 145 19.45 -6.14 15.40
CA THR A 145 20.76 -5.56 15.10
C THR A 145 21.19 -5.86 13.65
N ARG A 146 22.01 -4.99 13.05
CA ARG A 146 22.57 -5.17 11.70
C ARG A 146 23.24 -6.55 11.57
N GLY A 147 24.11 -6.90 12.51
CA GLY A 147 24.78 -8.20 12.51
C GLY A 147 23.81 -9.38 12.61
N LYS A 148 22.76 -9.26 13.43
CA LYS A 148 21.75 -10.32 13.55
C LYS A 148 20.89 -10.45 12.30
N ALA A 149 20.51 -9.34 11.69
CA ALA A 149 19.74 -9.34 10.45
C ALA A 149 20.54 -9.97 9.30
N ALA A 150 21.85 -9.70 9.22
CA ALA A 150 22.75 -10.27 8.22
C ALA A 150 22.88 -11.81 8.29
N GLU A 151 22.53 -12.44 9.41
CA GLU A 151 22.45 -13.91 9.52
C GLU A 151 21.27 -14.50 8.75
N SER A 152 20.21 -13.71 8.52
CA SER A 152 18.94 -14.17 7.92
C SER A 152 18.69 -13.63 6.52
N VAL A 153 19.21 -12.45 6.20
CA VAL A 153 18.97 -11.76 4.92
C VAL A 153 20.22 -11.06 4.42
N THR A 154 20.33 -10.89 3.10
CA THR A 154 21.33 -10.00 2.50
C THR A 154 20.89 -8.55 2.69
N ILE A 155 21.73 -7.78 3.39
CA ILE A 155 21.57 -6.34 3.58
C ILE A 155 22.42 -5.63 2.55
N VAL A 156 21.83 -4.67 1.84
CA VAL A 156 22.54 -3.78 0.92
C VAL A 156 22.41 -2.36 1.47
N ASP A 157 23.52 -1.82 1.96
CA ASP A 157 23.60 -0.44 2.44
C ASP A 157 23.42 0.53 1.29
N ILE A 158 22.69 1.63 1.53
CA ILE A 158 22.48 2.71 0.57
C ILE A 158 23.46 3.84 0.90
N GLU A 159 24.52 3.94 0.10
CA GLU A 159 25.52 4.99 0.25
C GLU A 159 24.93 6.38 -0.02
N ASP A 160 25.47 7.39 0.68
CA ASP A 160 25.09 8.80 0.56
C ASP A 160 23.58 9.10 0.76
N SER A 161 22.88 8.28 1.54
CA SER A 161 21.46 8.51 1.85
C SER A 161 21.27 9.77 2.70
N THR A 162 20.32 10.61 2.29
CA THR A 162 19.85 11.76 3.07
C THR A 162 19.01 11.36 4.28
N LEU A 163 18.64 10.08 4.40
CA LEU A 163 17.89 9.53 5.53
C LEU A 163 18.79 8.92 6.63
N GLY A 164 20.11 8.97 6.45
CA GLY A 164 21.08 8.41 7.40
C GLY A 164 21.54 7.01 7.02
N GLU A 165 21.64 6.11 8.00
CA GLU A 165 22.13 4.72 7.81
C GLU A 165 21.05 3.84 7.14
N GLU A 166 20.72 4.15 5.89
CA GLU A 166 19.71 3.46 5.10
C GLU A 166 20.24 2.15 4.51
N PHE A 167 19.38 1.15 4.47
CA PHE A 167 19.66 -0.14 3.84
C PHE A 167 18.43 -0.69 3.13
N SER A 168 18.65 -1.75 2.36
CA SER A 168 17.61 -2.53 1.70
C SER A 168 17.81 -4.02 1.90
N ILE A 169 16.70 -4.77 1.88
CA ILE A 169 16.66 -6.24 1.85
C ILE A 169 15.72 -6.70 0.73
N GLY A 170 16.11 -7.77 0.02
CA GLY A 170 15.40 -8.25 -1.17
C GLY A 170 16.06 -7.79 -2.48
N THR A 171 15.42 -8.08 -3.61
CA THR A 171 15.93 -7.76 -4.95
C THR A 171 14.81 -7.33 -5.90
N GLY A 172 15.17 -6.57 -6.94
CA GLY A 172 14.23 -6.07 -7.94
C GLY A 172 13.25 -5.04 -7.33
N ASP A 173 11.98 -5.13 -7.72
CA ASP A 173 10.94 -4.20 -7.26
C ASP A 173 10.33 -4.58 -5.91
N LYS A 174 10.79 -5.68 -5.30
CA LYS A 174 10.21 -6.29 -4.08
C LYS A 174 11.14 -6.12 -2.90
N VAL A 175 11.45 -4.87 -2.59
CA VAL A 175 12.46 -4.49 -1.61
C VAL A 175 11.79 -3.92 -0.37
N ILE A 176 12.30 -4.31 0.80
CA ILE A 176 12.04 -3.61 2.05
C ILE A 176 13.24 -2.74 2.33
N GLY A 177 13.01 -1.44 2.46
CA GLY A 177 14.00 -0.49 2.97
C GLY A 177 13.97 -0.44 4.49
N GLY A 178 15.04 0.06 5.06
CA GLY A 178 15.11 0.33 6.50
C GLY A 178 16.18 1.34 6.84
N MET A 179 16.17 1.79 8.09
CA MET A 179 17.16 2.70 8.65
C MET A 179 17.73 2.11 9.93
N PHE A 180 19.05 2.14 10.10
CA PHE A 180 19.68 1.84 11.39
C PHE A 180 19.75 3.09 12.26
N ALA A 181 19.59 2.92 13.57
CA ALA A 181 19.70 4.01 14.55
C ALA A 181 21.13 4.58 14.69
N ALA A 182 22.14 3.84 14.22
CA ALA A 182 23.55 4.19 14.31
C ALA A 182 24.38 3.40 13.27
N PRO A 183 25.67 3.71 13.08
CA PRO A 183 26.58 2.88 12.29
C PRO A 183 27.00 1.59 13.02
N GLY A 184 27.44 0.60 12.25
CA GLY A 184 28.12 -0.62 12.73
C GLY A 184 27.21 -1.81 13.08
N ASP A 185 27.79 -2.97 13.35
CA ASP A 185 27.07 -4.26 13.44
C ASP A 185 26.09 -4.35 14.62
N ALA A 186 26.35 -3.62 15.70
CA ALA A 186 25.47 -3.56 16.87
C ALA A 186 24.30 -2.58 16.68
N ALA A 187 24.29 -1.80 15.61
CA ALA A 187 23.23 -0.84 15.34
C ALA A 187 21.90 -1.56 15.14
N LYS A 188 20.87 -1.02 15.77
CA LYS A 188 19.51 -1.56 15.68
C LYS A 188 18.76 -0.93 14.52
N ILE A 189 17.90 -1.69 13.89
CA ILE A 189 16.92 -1.18 12.93
C ILE A 189 15.96 -0.25 13.69
N ASP A 190 15.83 0.99 13.22
CA ASP A 190 14.96 2.03 13.78
C ASP A 190 13.67 2.21 12.97
N ALA A 191 13.69 1.85 11.69
CA ALA A 191 12.50 1.81 10.88
C ALA A 191 12.62 0.80 9.74
N LEU A 192 11.46 0.33 9.26
CA LEU A 192 11.31 -0.50 8.07
C LEU A 192 10.20 0.10 7.19
N PHE A 193 10.33 -0.03 5.87
CA PHE A 193 9.33 0.48 4.94
C PHE A 193 9.38 -0.27 3.60
N ALA A 194 8.26 -0.24 2.87
CA ALA A 194 8.24 -0.67 1.47
C ALA A 194 7.20 0.12 0.66
N GLY A 195 7.35 0.08 -0.66
CA GLY A 195 6.50 0.84 -1.58
C GLY A 195 6.69 2.36 -1.47
N ALA A 196 5.67 3.11 -1.88
CA ALA A 196 5.69 4.57 -1.87
C ALA A 196 5.70 5.11 -0.43
N ASN A 197 6.70 5.94 -0.14
CA ASN A 197 6.88 6.63 1.14
C ASN A 197 7.15 8.12 0.89
N CYS A 198 6.71 8.97 1.81
CA CYS A 198 6.89 10.43 1.72
C CYS A 198 8.18 10.88 2.42
N PHE A 199 9.32 10.36 1.96
CA PHE A 199 10.63 10.82 2.44
C PHE A 199 11.10 12.01 1.63
N PHE A 200 11.45 13.10 2.30
CA PHE A 200 12.08 14.25 1.64
C PHE A 200 13.53 13.90 1.35
N ARG A 201 13.91 13.97 0.07
CA ARG A 201 15.26 13.73 -0.43
C ARG A 201 15.66 14.83 -1.38
#